data_AF-A0A948CSK5-F1
#
_entry.id   AF-A0A948CSK5-F1
#
_cell.length_a   1.000
_cell.length_b   1.000
_cell.length_c   1.000
_cell.angle_alpha   90.00
_cell.angle_beta   90.00
_cell.angle_gamma   90.00
#
_symmetry.space_group_name_H-M   'P 1'
#
loop_
_entity.id
_entity.type
_entity.pdbx_description
1 polymer ?
#
loop_
_entity_poly.entity_id
_entity_poly.type
_entity_poly.pdbx_seq_one_letter_code
_entity_poly.pdbx_strand_id
1 'polypeptide(L)' 'DPIPRFRAWLIEQAYASEKSLTDLEEGFDKQVKEAIASALSAPWPELDELDIDVLAAAQH' A
#
# COMPACT_ATOMS: atom_id res chain seq x y z
N ASP A 1 7.71 -1.72 20.52
CA ASP A 1 7.03 -1.96 19.24
C ASP A 1 5.54 -2.21 19.50
N PRO A 2 4.62 -1.41 18.93
CA PRO A 2 3.17 -1.61 19.11
C PRO A 2 2.61 -2.84 18.38
N ILE A 3 3.24 -3.30 17.29
CA ILE A 3 2.68 -4.35 16.42
C ILE A 3 2.64 -5.72 17.14
N PRO A 4 3.73 -6.21 17.77
CA PRO A 4 3.69 -7.50 18.47
C PRO A 4 2.69 -7.52 19.63
N ARG A 5 2.54 -6.39 20.34
CA ARG A 5 1.59 -6.26 21.45
C ARG A 5 0.15 -6.31 20.96
N PHE A 6 -0.16 -5.64 19.86
CA PHE A 6 -1.50 -5.66 19.29
C PHE A 6 -1.84 -7.02 18.67
N ARG A 7 -0.88 -7.67 17.99
CA ARG A 7 -0.99 -9.05 17.52
C ARG A 7 -1.37 -10.00 18.66
N ALA A 8 -0.61 -9.98 19.75
CA ALA A 8 -0.87 -10.83 20.90
C ALA A 8 -2.28 -10.60 21.48
N TRP A 9 -2.69 -9.34 21.60
CA TRP A 9 -4.04 -9.00 22.07
C TRP A 9 -5.15 -9.52 21.14
N LEU A 10 -5.00 -9.41 19.82
CA LEU A 10 -5.99 -9.92 18.86
C LEU A 10 -6.19 -11.44 18.98
N ILE A 11 -5.11 -12.17 19.21
CA ILE A 11 -5.13 -13.63 19.39
C ILE A 11 -5.76 -13.99 20.74
N GLU A 12 -5.37 -13.30 21.81
CA GLU A 12 -5.93 -13.49 23.15
C GLU A 12 -7.45 -13.26 23.18
N GLN A 13 -7.93 -12.25 22.45
CA GLN A 13 -9.36 -11.95 22.34
C GLN A 13 -10.09 -12.82 21.29
N ALA A 14 -9.41 -13.79 20.67
CA ALA A 14 -9.93 -14.66 19.62
C ALA A 14 -10.51 -13.92 18.38
N TYR A 15 -10.09 -12.67 18.13
CA TYR A 15 -10.46 -11.94 16.91
C TYR A 15 -9.69 -12.41 15.68
N ALA A 16 -8.52 -13.02 15.88
CA ALA A 16 -7.70 -13.58 14.82
C ALA A 16 -6.90 -14.78 15.32
N SER A 17 -6.42 -15.59 14.37
CA SER A 17 -5.44 -16.65 14.62
C SER A 17 -4.05 -16.23 14.13
N GLU A 18 -3.00 -16.86 14.67
CA GLU A 18 -1.63 -16.65 14.18
C GLU A 18 -1.55 -16.88 12.66
N LYS A 19 -2.14 -18.00 12.19
CA LYS A 19 -2.19 -18.32 10.75
C LYS A 19 -2.84 -17.20 9.93
N SER A 20 -4.01 -16.70 10.35
CA SER A 20 -4.69 -15.65 9.59
C SER A 20 -3.91 -14.33 9.55
N LEU A 21 -3.14 -14.01 10.58
CA LEU A 21 -2.33 -12.79 10.61
C LEU A 21 -1.08 -12.95 9.73
N THR A 22 -0.44 -14.11 9.76
CA THR A 22 0.68 -14.43 8.86
C THR A 22 0.24 -14.45 7.40
N ASP A 23 -0.88 -15.11 7.07
CA ASP A 23 -1.41 -15.15 5.70
C ASP A 23 -1.73 -13.72 5.18
N LEU A 24 -2.22 -12.85 6.06
CA LEU A 24 -2.51 -11.44 5.75
C LEU A 24 -1.21 -10.65 5.48
N GLU A 25 -0.17 -10.85 6.28
CA GLU A 25 1.12 -10.19 6.08
C GLU A 25 1.81 -10.64 4.79
N GLU A 26 1.80 -11.94 4.49
CA GLU A 26 2.29 -12.49 3.23
C GLU A 26 1.52 -11.94 2.04
N GLY A 27 0.19 -11.80 2.18
CA GLY A 27 -0.66 -11.15 1.19
C GLY A 27 -0.29 -9.69 0.93
N PHE A 28 0.06 -8.93 1.97
CA PHE A 28 0.51 -7.55 1.83
C PHE A 28 1.89 -7.43 1.20
N ASP A 29 2.85 -8.27 1.61
CA ASP A 29 4.19 -8.29 1.02
C ASP A 29 4.12 -8.54 -0.50
N LYS A 30 3.26 -9.48 -0.92
CA LYS A 30 2.98 -9.71 -2.33
C LYS A 30 2.41 -8.47 -3.04
N GLN A 31 1.39 -7.84 -2.48
CA GLN A 31 0.77 -6.64 -3.07
C GLN A 31 1.76 -5.48 -3.21
N VAL A 32 2.62 -5.28 -2.21
CA VAL A 32 3.67 -4.25 -2.25
C VAL A 32 4.66 -4.52 -3.38
N LYS A 33 5.12 -5.77 -3.51
CA LYS A 33 6.04 -6.16 -4.60
C LYS A 33 5.42 -5.96 -5.97
N GLU A 34 4.15 -6.32 -6.14
CA GLU A 34 3.40 -6.13 -7.38
C GLU A 34 3.23 -4.65 -7.72
N ALA A 35 2.89 -3.81 -6.73
CA ALA A 35 2.75 -2.37 -6.92
C ALA A 35 4.08 -1.71 -7.32
N ILE A 36 5.19 -2.11 -6.68
CA ILE A 36 6.53 -1.63 -7.04
C ILE A 36 6.88 -2.06 -8.48
N ALA A 37 6.66 -3.32 -8.82
CA ALA A 37 6.92 -3.82 -10.17
C ALA A 37 6.09 -3.06 -11.23
N SER A 38 4.83 -2.76 -10.92
CA SER A 38 3.95 -1.96 -11.79
C SER A 38 4.44 -0.53 -11.94
N ALA A 39 4.91 0.11 -10.87
CA ALA A 39 5.43 1.48 -10.94
C ALA A 39 6.72 1.55 -11.75
N LEU A 40 7.60 0.56 -11.62
CA LEU A 40 8.86 0.49 -12.35
C LEU A 40 8.68 0.13 -13.84
N SER A 41 7.61 -0.57 -14.19
CA SER A 41 7.29 -0.91 -15.58
C SER A 41 6.40 0.12 -16.27
N ALA A 42 5.87 1.09 -15.53
CA ALA A 42 5.08 2.17 -16.10
C ALA A 42 5.92 2.96 -17.11
N PRO A 43 5.33 3.36 -18.25
CA PRO A 43 6.00 4.27 -19.17
C PRO A 43 6.28 5.59 -18.47
N TRP A 44 7.33 6.28 -18.91
CA TRP A 44 7.53 7.67 -18.50
C TRP A 44 6.37 8.52 -19.01
N PRO A 45 5.96 9.55 -18.25
CA PRO A 45 4.97 10.50 -18.71
C PRO A 45 5.49 11.23 -19.94
N GLU A 46 4.55 11.63 -20.80
CA GLU A 46 4.84 12.39 -22.01
C GLU A 46 5.19 13.85 -21.67
N LEU A 47 5.83 14.57 -22.60
CA LEU A 47 6.27 15.96 -22.36
C LEU A 47 5.10 16.94 -22.15
N ASP A 48 3.91 16.63 -22.66
CA ASP A 48 2.70 17.44 -22.47
C ASP A 48 2.17 17.38 -21.03
N GLU A 49 2.55 16.37 -20.24
CA GLU A 49 2.21 16.29 -18.82
C GLU A 49 2.95 17.33 -17.96
N LEU A 50 3.97 18.02 -18.49
CA LEU A 50 4.74 19.04 -17.77
C LEU A 50 3.90 20.26 -17.35
N ASP A 51 2.88 20.61 -18.13
CA ASP A 51 2.04 21.79 -17.89
C ASP A 51 0.71 21.46 -17.17
N ILE A 52 0.50 20.20 -16.81
CA ILE A 52 -0.67 19.73 -16.08
C ILE A 52 -0.52 20.05 -14.57
N ASP A 53 -1.63 20.38 -13.90
CA ASP A 53 -1.71 20.68 -12.46
C ASP A 53 -0.88 21.89 -11.97
N VAL A 54 -0.44 22.76 -12.89
CA VAL A 54 0.36 23.97 -12.56
C VAL A 54 -0.48 25.05 -11.85
N LEU A 55 -1.76 25.17 -12.18
CA LEU A 55 -2.71 26.06 -11.51
C LEU A 55 -3.86 25.23 -10.95
N ALA A 56 -4.22 25.47 -9.69
CA ALA A 56 -5.33 24.79 -9.01
C ALA A 56 -6.67 25.21 -9.64
N ALA A 57 -7.05 24.57 -10.76
CA ALA A 57 -8.14 24.96 -11.64
C ALA A 57 -8.10 26.46 -11.98
N ALA A 58 -7.56 26.83 -13.13
CA ALA A 58 -7.66 28.21 -13.61
C ALA A 58 -9.13 28.66 -13.51
N GLN A 59 -9.39 29.55 -12.55
CA GLN A 59 -10.66 30.23 -12.43
C GLN A 59 -10.84 31.06 -13.70
N HIS A 60 -11.99 30.83 -14.35
CA HIS A 60 -12.62 31.59 -15.45
C HIS A 60 -12.32 31.17 -16.88
#